data_AF-A0A3L6NIE1-F1
#
_entry.id   AF-A0A3L6NIE1-F1
#
_cell.length_a   1.000
_cell.length_b   1.000
_cell.length_c   1.000
_cell.angle_alpha   90.00
_cell.angle_beta   90.00
_cell.angle_gamma   90.00
#
_symmetry.space_group_name_H-M   'P 1'
#
loop_
_entity.id
_entity.type
_entity.pdbx_description
1 polymer ?
#
loop_
_entity_poly.entity_id
_entity_poly.type
_entity_poly.pdbx_seq_one_letter_code
_entity_poly.pdbx_strand_id
1 'polypeptide(L)'
;MSNVLRSRCPTTGPDAGKASGVPKRTSPQRTFMSLPTEIHLAISGFLIYPDALSLKHTNAYFYSLVDTGINLKVEWLVERRSLHLECPNDRRCDLGSDLRFCRGSVP
;
A
#
# COMPACT_ATOMS: atom_id res chain seq x y z
N MET A 1 -15.94 19.82 -34.46
CA MET A 1 -15.94 18.63 -35.33
C MET A 1 -14.51 18.17 -35.52
N SER A 2 -14.12 17.04 -34.92
CA SER A 2 -13.00 16.17 -35.34
C SER A 2 -12.84 15.05 -34.31
N ASN A 3 -13.49 13.91 -34.57
CA ASN A 3 -13.27 12.65 -33.88
C ASN A 3 -12.01 11.99 -34.44
N VAL A 4 -11.05 11.66 -33.59
CA VAL A 4 -9.91 10.81 -33.98
C VAL A 4 -10.27 9.36 -33.72
N LEU A 5 -10.47 8.64 -34.82
CA LEU A 5 -10.68 7.21 -34.91
C LEU A 5 -9.34 6.44 -34.84
N ARG A 6 -9.46 5.20 -34.35
CA ARG A 6 -8.59 4.00 -34.48
C ARG A 6 -7.50 3.79 -33.42
N SER A 7 -7.64 2.66 -32.71
CA SER A 7 -6.98 1.43 -33.16
C SER A 7 -7.75 0.19 -32.69
N ARG A 8 -7.75 -0.85 -33.53
CA ARG A 8 -8.57 -2.07 -33.42
C ARG A 8 -7.82 -3.14 -32.61
N CYS A 9 -8.55 -3.88 -31.77
CA CYS A 9 -8.04 -5.04 -31.04
C CYS A 9 -8.12 -6.31 -31.92
N PRO A 10 -7.14 -7.23 -31.89
CA PRO A 10 -7.16 -8.45 -32.70
C PRO A 10 -8.05 -9.57 -32.14
N THR A 11 -8.46 -10.42 -33.07
CA THR A 11 -9.43 -11.52 -33.11
C THR A 11 -9.32 -12.64 -32.05
N THR A 12 -10.51 -13.11 -31.65
CA THR A 12 -10.87 -14.40 -31.05
C THR A 12 -10.33 -15.60 -31.83
N GLY A 13 -9.71 -16.56 -31.13
CA GLY A 13 -9.50 -17.94 -31.60
C GLY A 13 -10.37 -18.91 -30.79
N PRO A 14 -10.98 -19.94 -31.40
CA PRO A 14 -11.71 -20.99 -30.69
C PRO A 14 -10.81 -22.21 -30.49
N ASP A 15 -10.67 -22.69 -29.25
CA ASP A 15 -10.24 -24.08 -29.02
C ASP A 15 -11.11 -24.70 -27.92
N ALA A 16 -11.95 -25.62 -28.37
CA ALA A 16 -12.83 -26.45 -27.58
C ALA A 16 -12.03 -27.63 -26.98
N GLY A 17 -11.66 -27.51 -25.70
CA GLY A 17 -11.07 -28.57 -24.90
C GLY A 17 -12.00 -29.00 -23.76
N LYS A 18 -12.55 -30.21 -23.88
CA LYS A 18 -13.40 -30.95 -22.94
C LYS A 18 -13.24 -30.62 -21.44
N ALA A 19 -14.38 -30.32 -20.81
CA ALA A 19 -14.57 -30.25 -19.37
C ALA A 19 -14.30 -31.60 -18.69
N SER A 20 -13.23 -31.67 -17.91
CA SER A 20 -13.11 -32.66 -16.83
C SER A 20 -13.45 -31.96 -15.52
N GLY A 21 -14.66 -32.20 -15.02
CA GLY A 21 -15.22 -31.61 -13.81
C GLY A 21 -14.57 -32.21 -12.56
N VAL A 22 -13.36 -31.76 -12.23
CA VAL A 22 -12.85 -31.90 -10.87
C VAL A 22 -13.53 -30.82 -10.03
N PRO A 23 -14.23 -31.15 -8.92
CA PRO A 23 -14.74 -30.13 -8.02
C PRO A 23 -13.53 -29.42 -7.40
N LYS A 24 -13.17 -28.25 -7.94
CA LYS A 24 -12.22 -27.34 -7.31
C LYS A 24 -12.82 -27.01 -5.95
N ARG A 25 -12.27 -27.58 -4.88
CA ARG A 25 -12.51 -27.11 -3.52
C ARG A 25 -12.06 -25.65 -3.51
N THR A 26 -13.01 -24.73 -3.62
CA THR A 26 -12.72 -23.31 -3.44
C THR A 26 -12.51 -23.12 -1.94
N SER A 27 -11.29 -23.39 -1.47
CA SER A 27 -10.90 -22.91 -0.15
C SER A 27 -11.19 -21.41 -0.13
N PRO A 28 -11.95 -20.89 0.84
CA PRO A 28 -12.25 -19.46 0.88
C PRO A 28 -10.91 -18.72 0.86
N GLN A 29 -10.75 -17.84 -0.12
CA GLN A 29 -9.51 -17.05 -0.23
C GLN A 29 -9.44 -16.16 1.00
N ARG A 30 -8.51 -16.47 1.90
CA ARG A 30 -8.24 -15.64 3.07
C ARG A 30 -7.64 -14.33 2.55
N THR A 31 -8.43 -13.26 2.63
CA THR A 31 -7.97 -11.92 2.32
C THR A 31 -7.35 -11.30 3.56
N PHE A 32 -6.52 -10.26 3.39
CA PHE A 32 -5.98 -9.52 4.53
C PHE A 32 -7.10 -9.03 5.46
N MET A 33 -8.19 -8.51 4.89
CA MET A 33 -9.37 -8.04 5.62
C MET A 33 -10.15 -9.13 6.38
N SER A 34 -9.85 -10.42 6.14
CA SER A 34 -10.46 -11.53 6.89
C SER A 34 -9.78 -11.78 8.25
N LEU A 35 -8.65 -11.10 8.53
CA LEU A 35 -7.97 -11.19 9.81
C LEU A 35 -8.75 -10.42 10.90
N PRO A 36 -8.69 -10.90 12.17
CA PRO A 36 -9.20 -10.14 13.30
C PRO A 36 -8.47 -8.80 13.48
N THR A 37 -9.15 -7.82 14.08
CA THR A 37 -8.59 -6.48 14.35
C THR A 37 -7.33 -6.53 15.21
N GLU A 38 -7.24 -7.47 16.14
CA GLU A 38 -6.06 -7.67 16.99
C GLU A 38 -4.82 -8.00 16.17
N ILE A 39 -5.00 -8.78 15.09
CA ILE A 39 -3.92 -9.13 14.17
C ILE A 39 -3.55 -7.92 13.30
N HIS A 40 -4.53 -7.15 12.84
CA HIS A 40 -4.25 -5.89 12.14
C HIS A 40 -3.46 -4.90 13.01
N LEU A 41 -3.82 -4.76 14.29
CA LEU A 41 -3.11 -3.93 15.26
C LEU A 41 -1.67 -4.43 15.47
N ALA A 42 -1.50 -5.74 15.70
CA ALA A 42 -0.18 -6.33 15.86
C ALA A 42 0.70 -6.05 14.63
N ILE A 43 0.18 -6.28 13.43
CA ILE A 43 0.89 -5.99 12.17
C ILE A 43 1.26 -4.52 12.09
N SER A 44 0.34 -3.61 12.37
CA SER A 44 0.59 -2.17 12.31
C SER A 44 1.71 -1.71 13.26
N GLY A 45 1.86 -2.37 14.41
CA GLY A 45 2.92 -2.09 15.38
C GLY A 45 4.32 -2.55 14.96
N PHE A 46 4.45 -3.38 13.93
CA PHE A 46 5.74 -3.82 13.37
C PHE A 46 6.17 -3.03 12.13
N LEU A 47 5.36 -2.09 11.65
CA LEU A 47 5.66 -1.35 10.43
C LEU A 47 6.50 -0.10 10.73
N ILE A 48 7.52 0.12 9.92
CA ILE A 48 8.23 1.40 9.89
C ILE A 48 7.31 2.51 9.36
N TYR A 49 7.64 3.77 9.68
CA TYR A 49 6.79 4.91 9.35
C TYR A 49 6.27 4.94 7.89
N PRO A 50 7.09 4.78 6.84
CA PRO A 50 6.60 4.81 5.45
C PRO A 50 5.56 3.74 5.14
N ASP A 51 5.73 2.54 5.69
CA ASP A 51 4.87 1.39 5.45
C ASP A 51 3.58 1.49 6.26
N ALA A 52 3.67 1.91 7.53
CA ALA A 52 2.52 2.19 8.37
C ALA A 52 1.63 3.28 7.74
N LEU A 53 2.26 4.34 7.22
CA LEU A 53 1.56 5.41 6.53
C LEU A 53 0.87 4.93 5.26
N SER A 54 1.55 4.07 4.48
CA SER A 54 0.96 3.46 3.29
C SER A 54 -0.26 2.62 3.65
N LEU A 55 -0.17 1.77 4.69
CA LEU A 55 -1.29 0.96 5.17
C LEU A 55 -2.48 1.82 5.61
N LYS A 56 -2.21 2.88 6.39
CA LYS A 56 -3.20 3.85 6.86
C LYS A 56 -4.03 4.45 5.73
N HIS A 57 -3.40 4.75 4.60
CA HIS A 57 -4.06 5.37 3.44
C HIS A 57 -4.74 4.39 2.46
N THR A 58 -4.70 3.07 2.72
CA THR A 58 -5.34 2.09 1.81
C THR A 58 -6.87 2.09 1.87
N ASN A 59 -7.46 2.26 3.06
CA ASN A 59 -8.91 2.30 3.25
C ASN A 59 -9.29 3.00 4.57
N ALA A 60 -10.58 3.32 4.73
CA ALA A 60 -11.09 4.03 5.91
C ALA A 60 -10.92 3.26 7.24
N TYR A 61 -10.91 1.92 7.20
CA TYR A 61 -10.71 1.08 8.38
C TYR A 61 -9.27 1.20 8.91
N PHE A 62 -8.26 1.09 8.04
CA PHE A 62 -6.87 1.29 8.45
C PHE A 62 -6.56 2.75 8.77
N TYR A 63 -7.27 3.69 8.15
CA TYR A 63 -7.09 5.11 8.45
C TYR A 63 -7.40 5.44 9.92
N SER A 64 -8.43 4.80 10.49
CA SER A 64 -8.79 4.96 11.90
C SER A 64 -7.99 4.05 12.85
N LEU A 65 -7.47 2.93 12.35
CA LEU A 65 -6.77 1.93 13.17
C LEU A 65 -5.27 2.22 13.33
N VAL A 66 -4.60 2.64 12.26
CA VAL A 66 -3.13 2.70 12.22
C VAL A 66 -2.61 4.04 12.78
N ASP A 67 -1.76 3.94 13.79
CA ASP A 67 -1.07 5.09 14.37
C ASP A 67 0.21 5.43 13.56
N THR A 68 0.28 6.67 13.08
CA THR A 68 1.43 7.25 12.37
C THR A 68 1.97 8.46 13.12
N GLY A 69 1.92 8.39 14.46
CA GLY A 69 2.36 9.44 15.36
C GLY A 69 3.84 9.82 15.22
N ILE A 70 4.22 10.91 15.89
CA ILE A 70 5.56 11.50 15.76
C ILE A 70 6.69 10.57 16.23
N ASN A 71 6.42 9.68 17.19
CA ASN A 71 7.42 8.75 17.70
C ASN A 71 7.93 7.82 16.59
N LEU A 72 7.02 7.23 15.81
CA LEU A 72 7.36 6.34 14.71
C LEU A 72 8.16 7.06 13.61
N LYS A 73 7.83 8.33 13.35
CA LYS A 73 8.57 9.19 12.41
C LYS A 73 10.01 9.44 12.87
N VAL A 74 10.17 9.78 14.15
CA VAL A 74 11.48 10.05 14.75
C VAL A 74 12.34 8.80 14.76
N GLU A 75 11.79 7.66 15.19
CA GLU A 75 12.48 6.37 15.18
C GLU A 75 13.00 6.01 13.79
N TRP A 76 12.16 6.13 12.76
CA TRP A 76 12.55 5.90 11.37
C TRP A 76 13.68 6.84 10.90
N LEU A 77 13.64 8.13 11.25
CA LEU A 77 14.70 9.08 10.90
C LEU A 77 16.03 8.77 11.61
N VAL A 78 15.97 8.37 12.87
CA VAL A 78 17.14 7.97 13.65
C VAL A 78 17.78 6.73 13.02
N GLU A 79 16.98 5.72 12.67
CA GLU A 79 17.45 4.51 12.01
C GLU A 79 18.09 4.81 10.65
N ARG A 80 17.43 5.59 9.77
CA ARG A 80 18.04 6.00 8.49
C ARG A 80 19.37 6.70 8.66
N ARG A 81 19.47 7.61 9.63
CA ARG A 81 20.72 8.33 9.91
C ARG A 81 21.82 7.40 10.40
N SER A 82 21.50 6.41 11.25
CA SER A 82 22.46 5.41 11.70
C SER A 82 23.03 4.59 10.53
N LEU A 83 22.20 4.35 9.51
CA LEU A 83 22.56 3.66 8.28
C LEU A 83 23.23 4.58 7.24
N HIS A 84 23.50 5.84 7.58
CA HIS A 84 24.09 6.84 6.67
C HIS A 84 23.28 7.02 5.37
N LEU A 85 21.97 6.79 5.44
CA LEU A 85 21.06 7.03 4.33
C LEU A 85 20.67 8.51 4.29
N GLU A 86 20.37 8.99 3.08
CA GLU A 86 19.81 10.33 2.93
C GLU A 86 18.52 10.45 3.75
N CYS A 87 18.54 11.40 4.67
CA CYS A 87 17.36 11.79 5.43
C CYS A 87 16.72 12.98 4.72
N PRO A 88 15.40 13.05 4.65
CA PRO A 88 14.72 14.21 4.11
C PRO A 88 15.17 15.48 4.87
N ASN A 89 15.82 16.40 4.17
CA ASN A 89 16.59 17.49 4.76
C ASN A 89 16.29 18.84 4.10
N ASP A 90 15.01 19.09 3.84
CA ASP A 90 14.58 20.48 3.70
C ASP A 90 14.73 21.15 5.06
N ARG A 91 15.15 22.42 5.07
CA ARG A 91 15.52 23.23 6.25
C ARG A 91 14.48 23.31 7.38
N ARG A 92 13.33 22.67 7.19
CA ARG A 92 12.33 22.32 8.18
C ARG A 92 12.07 20.81 8.02
N CYS A 93 12.56 19.99 8.93
CA CYS A 93 12.04 18.63 9.09
C CYS A 93 10.57 18.74 9.52
N ASP A 94 9.68 19.01 8.56
CA ASP A 94 8.25 19.13 8.79
C ASP A 94 7.69 17.73 8.99
N LEU A 95 7.90 17.20 10.20
CA LEU A 95 7.29 15.95 10.71
C LEU A 95 5.75 16.00 10.67
N GLY A 96 5.17 17.17 10.39
CA GLY A 96 3.77 17.51 10.54
C GLY A 96 2.83 17.15 9.39
N SER A 97 3.28 16.71 8.21
CA SER A 97 2.35 16.35 7.14
C SER A 97 2.70 15.07 6.39
N ASP A 98 2.02 13.99 6.76
CA ASP A 98 1.91 12.72 6.04
C ASP A 98 1.60 12.94 4.55
N LEU A 99 0.79 13.95 4.23
CA LEU A 99 0.42 14.32 2.87
C LEU A 99 1.64 14.75 2.01
N ARG A 100 2.62 15.45 2.60
CA ARG A 100 3.83 15.88 1.87
C ARG A 100 4.75 14.70 1.59
N PHE A 101 4.85 13.77 2.55
CA PHE A 101 5.57 12.50 2.38
C PHE A 101 4.95 11.66 1.26
N CYS A 102 3.64 11.44 1.28
CA CYS A 102 2.94 10.66 0.25
C CYS A 102 3.03 11.27 -1.16
N ARG A 103 3.25 12.59 -1.29
CA ARG A 103 3.35 13.27 -2.59
C ARG A 103 4.77 13.27 -3.18
N GLY A 104 5.73 12.59 -2.54
CA GLY A 104 7.14 12.62 -2.96
C GLY A 104 7.71 14.04 -2.96
N SER A 105 7.06 14.97 -2.25
CA SER A 105 7.42 16.39 -2.19
C SER A 105 8.37 16.69 -1.03
N VAL A 106 9.01 15.64 -0.51
CA VAL A 106 10.07 15.74 0.47
C VAL A 106 11.36 15.58 -0.32
N PRO A 107 12.09 16.68 -0.58
CA PRO A 107 13.36 16.61 -1.28
C PRO A 107 14.45 15.93 -0.43
#